data_AF-A0AA51NEH1-F1
#
_entry.id   AF-A0AA51NEH1-F1
#
_cell.length_a   1.000
_cell.length_b   1.000
_cell.length_c   1.000
_cell.angle_alpha   90.00
_cell.angle_beta   90.00
_cell.angle_gamma   90.00
#
_symmetry.space_group_name_H-M   'P 1'
#
loop_
_entity.id
_entity.type
_entity.pdbx_description
1 polymer ?
#
loop_
_entity_poly.entity_id
_entity_poly.type
_entity_poly.pdbx_seq_one_letter_code
_entity_poly.pdbx_strand_id
1 'polypeptide(L)'
;MEYKRGKAEEFFSKAGKKIDELFSEISSSNISEKLELKERLQELKRNKESLEKDFNEFTDDNKEVFKDIADSFEESFEDIKNIFRKKKNQNG
;
A
#
# COMPACT_ATOMS: atom_id res chain seq x y z
N MET A 1 30.29 -0.87 -0.25
CA MET A 1 29.53 -1.45 -1.38
C MET A 1 28.14 -0.85 -1.32
N GLU A 2 27.75 -0.05 -2.30
CA GLU A 2 26.35 0.42 -2.40
C GLU A 2 25.48 -0.77 -2.79
N TYR A 3 24.62 -1.24 -1.88
CA TYR A 3 23.51 -2.11 -2.24
C TYR A 3 22.58 -1.27 -3.13
N LYS A 4 22.69 -1.42 -4.46
CA LYS A 4 21.66 -0.94 -5.37
C LYS A 4 20.39 -1.69 -5.01
N ARG A 5 19.46 -1.00 -4.34
CA ARG A 5 18.13 -1.54 -4.05
C ARG A 5 17.52 -2.05 -5.34
N GLY A 6 17.05 -3.29 -5.34
CA GLY A 6 16.28 -3.86 -6.43
C GLY A 6 14.98 -3.08 -6.62
N LYS A 7 14.39 -3.15 -7.83
CA LYS A 7 13.12 -2.48 -8.14
C LYS A 7 11.99 -2.83 -7.15
N ALA A 8 12.00 -4.05 -6.63
CA ALA A 8 11.02 -4.51 -5.66
C ALA A 8 11.24 -3.92 -4.25
N GLU A 9 12.49 -3.86 -3.77
CA GLU A 9 12.80 -3.20 -2.49
C GLU A 9 12.41 -1.72 -2.54
N GLU A 10 12.61 -1.06 -3.68
CA GLU A 10 12.16 0.31 -3.90
C GLU A 10 10.63 0.41 -3.88
N PHE A 11 9.93 -0.50 -4.56
CA PHE A 11 8.47 -0.58 -4.55
C PHE A 11 7.92 -0.75 -3.13
N PHE A 12 8.39 -1.76 -2.38
CA PHE A 12 7.91 -2.03 -1.03
C PHE A 12 8.21 -0.89 -0.06
N SER A 13 9.35 -0.22 -0.21
CA SER A 13 9.67 0.98 0.57
C SER A 13 8.70 2.13 0.29
N LYS A 14 8.40 2.40 -0.98
CA LYS A 14 7.44 3.44 -1.38
C LYS A 14 6.02 3.10 -0.95
N ALA A 15 5.60 1.85 -1.14
CA ALA A 15 4.29 1.35 -0.73
C ALA A 15 4.07 1.50 0.78
N GLY A 16 5.06 1.12 1.59
CA GLY A 16 5.01 1.29 3.05
C GLY A 16 4.81 2.74 3.46
N LYS A 17 5.59 3.66 2.88
CA LYS A 17 5.45 5.11 3.14
C LYS A 17 4.06 5.64 2.76
N LYS A 18 3.56 5.29 1.57
CA LYS A 18 2.23 5.70 1.09
C LYS A 18 1.12 5.21 2.03
N ILE A 19 1.20 3.97 2.51
CA ILE A 19 0.23 3.43 3.48
C ILE A 19 0.31 4.21 4.80
N ASP A 20 1.50 4.41 5.35
CA ASP A 20 1.67 5.08 6.64
C ASP A 20 1.21 6.55 6.58
N GLU A 21 1.49 7.25 5.47
CA GLU A 21 1.00 8.61 5.20
C GLU A 21 -0.54 8.64 5.17
N LEU A 22 -1.17 7.76 4.38
CA LEU A 22 -2.64 7.73 4.27
C LEU A 22 -3.30 7.32 5.60
N PHE A 23 -2.68 6.41 6.35
CA PHE A 23 -3.14 6.03 7.69
C PHE A 23 -3.09 7.22 8.66
N SER A 24 -2.04 8.04 8.59
CA SER A 24 -1.91 9.27 9.37
C SER A 24 -2.97 10.30 8.99
N GLU A 25 -3.19 10.52 7.69
CA GLU A 25 -4.23 11.43 7.19
C GLU A 25 -5.62 11.00 7.69
N ILE A 26 -5.97 9.73 7.54
CA ILE A 26 -7.23 9.18 8.05
C ILE A 26 -7.32 9.32 9.56
N SER A 27 -6.22 9.06 10.28
CA SER A 27 -6.10 9.23 11.74
C SER A 27 -6.30 10.67 12.21
N SER A 28 -5.94 11.66 11.40
CA SER A 28 -6.15 13.08 11.70
C SER A 28 -7.51 13.61 11.23
N SER A 29 -8.23 12.86 10.39
CA SER A 29 -9.52 13.27 9.86
C SER A 29 -10.69 13.02 10.82
N ASN A 30 -11.78 13.77 10.58
CA ASN A 30 -13.05 13.71 11.33
C ASN A 30 -14.13 12.89 10.61
N ILE A 31 -13.76 12.05 9.65
CA ILE A 31 -14.73 11.21 8.93
C ILE A 31 -15.28 10.10 9.84
N SER A 32 -16.55 9.74 9.65
CA SER A 32 -17.24 8.69 10.42
C SER A 32 -16.69 7.29 10.14
N GLU A 33 -16.35 7.00 8.90
CA GLU A 33 -15.87 5.67 8.46
C GLU A 33 -14.36 5.46 8.67
N LYS A 34 -13.74 6.29 9.52
CA LYS A 34 -12.30 6.27 9.82
C LYS A 34 -11.81 4.90 10.29
N LEU A 35 -12.62 4.18 11.08
CA LEU A 35 -12.28 2.85 11.57
C LEU A 35 -12.22 1.83 10.42
N GLU A 36 -13.26 1.79 9.58
CA GLU A 36 -13.32 0.87 8.42
C GLU A 36 -12.17 1.11 7.45
N LEU A 37 -11.88 2.38 7.14
CA LEU A 37 -10.76 2.72 6.26
C LEU A 37 -9.40 2.36 6.86
N LYS A 38 -9.24 2.45 8.19
CA LYS A 38 -8.03 1.99 8.88
C LYS A 38 -7.89 0.48 8.82
N GLU A 39 -8.97 -0.27 8.98
CA GLU A 39 -8.95 -1.73 8.86
C GLU A 39 -8.54 -2.16 7.46
N ARG A 40 -9.12 -1.54 6.42
CA ARG A 40 -8.74 -1.80 5.02
C ARG A 40 -7.28 -1.45 4.74
N LEU A 41 -6.76 -0.36 5.30
CA LEU A 41 -5.32 -0.03 5.20
C LEU A 41 -4.42 -1.01 5.94
N GLN A 42 -4.85 -1.50 7.11
CA GLN A 42 -4.10 -2.50 7.85
C GLN A 42 -4.05 -3.84 7.10
N GLU A 43 -5.16 -4.23 6.48
CA GLU A 43 -5.20 -5.41 5.61
C GLU A 43 -4.25 -5.23 4.42
N LEU A 44 -4.30 -4.09 3.74
CA LEU A 44 -3.40 -3.77 2.65
C LEU A 44 -1.91 -3.79 3.08
N LYS A 45 -1.61 -3.32 4.30
CA LYS A 45 -0.27 -3.37 4.89
C LYS A 45 0.20 -4.82 5.11
N ARG A 46 -0.66 -5.68 5.66
CA ARG A 46 -0.35 -7.11 5.85
C ARG A 46 -0.11 -7.81 4.51
N ASN A 47 -0.94 -7.51 3.51
CA ASN A 47 -0.77 -8.06 2.17
C ASN A 47 0.57 -7.63 1.58
N LYS A 48 0.96 -6.37 1.74
CA LYS A 48 2.29 -5.87 1.34
C LYS A 48 3.43 -6.61 2.04
N GLU A 49 3.33 -6.86 3.35
CA GLU A 49 4.35 -7.58 4.10
C GLU A 49 4.47 -9.04 3.64
N SER A 50 3.35 -9.70 3.37
CA SER A 50 3.34 -11.05 2.78
C SER A 50 4.03 -11.05 1.41
N LEU A 51 3.66 -10.10 0.54
CA LEU A 51 4.24 -9.98 -0.79
C LEU A 51 5.74 -9.67 -0.78
N GLU A 52 6.20 -8.84 0.17
CA GLU A 52 7.63 -8.56 0.36
C GLU A 52 8.40 -9.80 0.80
N LYS A 53 7.81 -10.59 1.71
CA LYS A 53 8.39 -11.86 2.14
C LYS A 53 8.45 -12.87 0.99
N ASP A 54 7.34 -13.05 0.28
CA ASP A 54 7.25 -13.97 -0.86
C ASP A 54 8.25 -13.53 -1.94
N PHE A 55 8.37 -12.23 -2.22
CA PHE A 55 9.35 -11.71 -3.18
C PHE A 55 10.79 -12.02 -2.79
N ASN A 56 11.15 -11.92 -1.51
CA ASN A 56 12.48 -12.29 -1.04
C ASN A 56 12.77 -13.80 -1.22
N GLU A 57 11.73 -14.63 -1.31
CA GLU A 57 11.82 -16.07 -1.57
C GLU A 57 11.78 -16.39 -3.09
N PHE A 58 11.27 -15.47 -3.92
CA PHE A 58 11.21 -15.63 -5.38
C PHE A 58 12.56 -15.33 -6.06
N THR A 59 13.17 -16.36 -6.66
CA THR A 59 14.29 -16.21 -7.60
C THR A 59 13.85 -15.52 -8.90
N ASP A 60 14.82 -15.00 -9.67
CA ASP A 60 14.68 -14.13 -10.87
C ASP A 60 13.56 -14.51 -11.90
N ASP A 61 13.07 -15.75 -11.89
CA ASP A 61 12.08 -16.29 -12.83
C ASP A 61 10.65 -15.73 -12.67
N ASN A 62 10.35 -14.96 -11.60
CA ASN A 62 8.99 -14.49 -11.31
C ASN A 62 8.82 -12.96 -11.42
N LYS A 63 9.71 -12.27 -12.13
CA LYS A 63 9.66 -10.80 -12.31
C LYS A 63 8.40 -10.29 -13.00
N GLU A 64 7.80 -11.06 -13.92
CA GLU A 64 6.52 -10.69 -14.54
C GLU A 64 5.38 -10.75 -13.53
N VAL A 65 5.30 -11.82 -12.75
CA VAL A 65 4.29 -11.98 -11.69
C VAL A 65 4.41 -10.86 -10.64
N PHE A 66 5.63 -10.46 -10.29
CA PHE A 66 5.86 -9.33 -9.38
C PHE A 66 5.22 -8.03 -9.89
N LYS A 67 5.28 -7.77 -11.19
CA LYS A 67 4.69 -6.57 -11.78
C LYS A 67 3.17 -6.58 -11.64
N ASP A 68 2.52 -7.69 -11.98
CA ASP A 68 1.05 -7.81 -11.88
C ASP A 68 0.56 -7.66 -10.44
N ILE A 69 1.31 -8.23 -9.49
CA ILE A 69 1.05 -8.07 -8.06
C ILE A 69 1.22 -6.61 -7.63
N ALA A 70 2.30 -5.96 -8.06
CA ALA A 70 2.56 -4.56 -7.74
C ALA A 70 1.45 -3.63 -8.28
N ASP A 71 1.00 -3.88 -9.51
CA ASP A 71 -0.08 -3.14 -10.16
C ASP A 71 -1.40 -3.34 -9.39
N SER A 72 -1.75 -4.59 -9.04
CA SER A 72 -2.95 -4.90 -8.25
C SER A 72 -2.94 -4.25 -6.86
N PHE A 73 -1.77 -4.20 -6.23
CA PHE A 73 -1.59 -3.49 -4.96
C PHE A 73 -1.81 -1.98 -5.12
N GLU A 74 -1.26 -1.35 -6.17
CA GLU A 74 -1.44 0.09 -6.41
C GLU A 74 -2.90 0.44 -6.70
N GLU A 75 -3.61 -0.40 -7.45
CA GLU A 75 -5.05 -0.23 -7.70
C GLU A 75 -5.85 -0.26 -6.40
N SER A 76 -5.61 -1.28 -5.56
CA SER A 76 -6.27 -1.42 -4.26
C SER A 76 -6.00 -0.22 -3.34
N PHE A 77 -4.76 0.29 -3.36
CA PHE A 77 -4.38 1.48 -2.60
C PHE A 77 -5.12 2.73 -3.10
N GLU A 78 -5.15 2.96 -4.41
CA GLU A 78 -5.79 4.15 -4.98
C GLU A 78 -7.32 4.11 -4.77
N ASP A 79 -7.93 2.92 -4.75
CA ASP A 79 -9.33 2.76 -4.38
C ASP A 79 -9.63 3.22 -2.95
N ILE A 80 -8.83 2.77 -1.98
CA ILE A 80 -8.97 3.20 -0.57
C ILE A 80 -8.78 4.72 -0.48
N LYS A 81 -7.79 5.25 -1.18
CA LYS A 81 -7.51 6.69 -1.22
C LYS A 81 -8.66 7.49 -1.84
N ASN A 82 -9.28 6.97 -2.90
CA ASN A 82 -10.41 7.61 -3.57
C ASN A 82 -11.66 7.60 -2.70
N ILE A 83 -11.92 6.50 -1.96
CA ILE A 83 -13.00 6.45 -0.98
C ILE A 83 -12.74 7.50 0.11
N PHE A 84 -11.53 7.54 0.67
CA PHE A 84 -11.16 8.53 1.67
C PHE A 84 -11.36 9.97 1.17
N ARG A 85 -10.86 10.30 -0.04
CA ARG A 85 -11.03 11.62 -0.66
C ARG A 85 -12.50 12.00 -0.86
N LYS A 86 -13.31 11.08 -1.40
CA LYS A 86 -14.75 11.31 -1.59
C LYS A 86 -15.44 11.63 -0.26
N LYS A 87 -15.13 10.87 0.79
CA LYS A 87 -15.71 11.06 2.12
C LYS A 87 -15.24 12.33 2.81
N LYS A 88 -13.95 12.65 2.69
CA LYS A 88 -13.37 13.91 3.18
C LYS A 88 -14.04 15.12 2.55
N ASN A 89 -14.33 15.08 1.24
CA ASN A 89 -14.97 16.18 0.52
C ASN A 89 -16.49 16.27 0.73
N GLN A 90 -17.13 15.22 1.26
CA GLN A 90 -18.57 15.24 1.61
C GLN A 90 -18.82 15.79 3.03
N ASN A 91 -17.80 15.80 3.88
CA ASN A 91 -17.88 16.28 5.28
C ASN A 91 -17.16 17.63 5.51
N GLY A 92 -16.77 18.34 4.44
CA GLY A 92 -16.19 19.68 4.51
C GLY A 92 -17.10 20.71 3.85
#